data_AF-A0A1G9SKE1-F1
#
_entry.id   AF-A0A1G9SKE1-F1
#
_cell.length_a   1.000
_cell.length_b   1.000
_cell.length_c   1.000
_cell.angle_alpha   90.00
_cell.angle_beta   90.00
_cell.angle_gamma   90.00
#
_symmetry.space_group_name_H-M   'P 1'
#
loop_
_entity.id
_entity.type
_entity.pdbx_description
1 polymer ?
#
loop_
_entity_poly.entity_id
_entity_poly.type
_entity_poly.pdbx_seq_one_letter_code
_entity_poly.pdbx_strand_id
1 'polypeptide(L)'
;MRPRGPTRILRQRAPLVLQVLLADREGRLAWGAPHEFAILQPPAGCRRVHGRGSSVLRALNSSWDVLVFMAVMLVLLGIATALSIAAPSTRQAGLWLAVGVVAVVAAAMLMVSITQVRELVTGGRRRQLTALGAVESRLWSVALCHVMDPARVQPLLETARARIASGEQHLFCAATAVTTAAARTSLAQVTEPLTTSPSVRILLGSDDPRLEEPGQQHPRPGRGLGFLLGASAIVVAVVAQQVSREEQRLCVGTQSCASVPTGYGDALYWSISRVLGGDPEGLGVAAVGSRVVGLLLTFYGLFILAFILDKVLERRIAEDAQSAAELVEQFNDRVSDRIQTVVEQGASPLPSRAPDVVRVPGVIYFLVGMLTGLSTKIVHVRLGTSRRPDPRRGDDRSEGA
;
A
#
# COMPACT_ATOMS: atom_id res chain seq x y z
N MET A 1 -5.55 8.12 11.52
CA MET A 1 -4.29 7.38 11.69
C MET A 1 -3.64 7.41 10.32
N ARG A 2 -2.42 7.92 10.16
CA ARG A 2 -1.83 7.96 8.80
C ARG A 2 -1.51 6.55 8.32
N PRO A 3 -1.71 6.28 7.01
CA PRO A 3 -1.32 5.00 6.44
C PRO A 3 0.15 4.76 6.76
N ARG A 4 0.45 3.55 7.20
CA ARG A 4 1.82 3.11 7.44
C ARG A 4 2.59 3.25 6.14
N GLY A 5 3.85 3.70 6.22
CA GLY A 5 4.76 3.68 5.07
C GLY A 5 4.82 2.28 4.44
N PRO A 6 5.26 2.17 3.18
CA PRO A 6 5.19 0.92 2.40
C PRO A 6 5.90 -0.25 3.09
N THR A 7 6.92 0.02 3.92
CA THR A 7 7.64 -1.04 4.64
C THR A 7 6.94 -1.50 5.90
N ARG A 8 6.02 -0.70 6.49
CA ARG A 8 5.31 -0.93 7.78
C ARG A 8 6.18 -1.26 9.00
N ILE A 9 7.49 -1.49 8.83
CA ILE A 9 8.46 -1.92 9.85
C ILE A 9 8.86 -0.72 10.72
N LEU A 10 9.16 0.41 10.10
CA LEU A 10 9.50 1.65 10.80
C LEU A 10 8.35 2.64 10.64
N ARG A 11 7.79 3.11 11.76
CA ARG A 11 6.90 4.28 11.76
C ARG A 11 7.74 5.55 11.76
N GLN A 12 8.66 5.68 10.83
CA GLN A 12 9.34 6.95 10.66
C GLN A 12 8.43 7.85 9.82
N ARG A 13 8.40 9.12 10.20
CA ARG A 13 7.72 10.16 9.43
C ARG A 13 8.83 11.02 8.87
N ALA A 14 8.66 11.48 7.64
CA ALA A 14 9.39 12.65 7.20
C ALA A 14 9.29 13.74 8.28
N PRO A 15 10.38 14.47 8.58
CA PRO A 15 10.36 15.58 9.52
C PRO A 15 9.19 16.51 9.21
N LEU A 16 8.51 17.01 10.25
CA LEU A 16 7.34 17.87 10.07
C LEU A 16 7.64 19.06 9.16
N VAL A 17 8.85 19.62 9.29
CA VAL A 17 9.36 20.69 8.43
C VAL A 17 9.30 20.32 6.94
N LEU A 18 9.70 19.09 6.57
CA LEU A 18 9.66 18.64 5.18
C LEU A 18 8.21 18.52 4.68
N GLN A 19 7.29 18.07 5.52
CA GLN A 19 5.88 17.92 5.17
C GLN A 19 5.18 19.27 5.01
N VAL A 20 5.44 20.22 5.92
CA VAL A 20 4.91 21.58 5.86
C VAL A 20 5.47 22.31 4.64
N LEU A 21 6.77 22.22 4.39
CA LEU A 21 7.42 22.82 3.21
C LEU A 21 6.85 22.23 1.89
N LEU A 22 6.64 20.92 1.84
CA LEU A 22 6.04 20.27 0.68
C LEU A 22 4.56 20.69 0.50
N ALA A 23 3.80 20.76 1.59
CA ALA A 23 2.41 21.21 1.55
C ALA A 23 2.28 22.66 1.08
N ASP A 24 3.16 23.54 1.57
CA ASP A 24 3.22 24.94 1.18
C ASP A 24 3.49 25.09 -0.33
N ARG A 25 4.53 24.41 -0.83
CA ARG A 25 4.88 24.44 -2.27
C ARG A 25 3.84 23.80 -3.19
N GLU A 26 3.00 22.92 -2.66
CA GLU A 26 1.89 22.31 -3.40
C GLU A 26 0.57 23.07 -3.20
N GLY A 27 0.56 24.20 -2.49
CA GLY A 27 -0.65 25.00 -2.23
C GLY A 27 -1.63 24.35 -1.26
N ARG A 28 -1.20 23.30 -0.54
CA ARG A 28 -2.04 22.48 0.35
C ARG A 28 -2.01 22.91 1.80
N LEU A 29 -1.25 23.95 2.13
CA LEU A 29 -1.11 24.44 3.49
C LEU A 29 -2.07 25.60 3.72
N ALA A 30 -2.96 25.47 4.70
CA ALA A 30 -3.80 26.55 5.18
C ALA A 30 -3.25 27.04 6.52
N TRP A 31 -2.94 28.33 6.59
CA TRP A 31 -2.43 28.98 7.81
C TRP A 31 -3.57 29.74 8.48
N GLY A 32 -3.71 29.55 9.79
CA GLY A 32 -4.54 30.41 10.63
C GLY A 32 -3.71 31.44 11.40
N ALA A 33 -2.53 31.03 11.88
CA ALA A 33 -1.60 31.85 12.64
C ALA A 33 -0.18 31.25 12.57
N PRO A 34 0.88 31.92 13.07
CA PRO A 34 2.25 31.42 12.95
C PRO A 34 2.49 30.00 13.49
N HIS A 35 1.65 29.55 14.42
CA HIS A 35 1.71 28.22 15.03
C HIS A 35 0.47 27.37 14.75
N GLU A 36 -0.40 27.80 13.84
CA GLU A 36 -1.66 27.10 13.56
C GLU A 36 -1.82 26.86 12.07
N PHE A 37 -1.93 25.59 11.70
CA PHE A 37 -1.97 25.21 10.31
C PHE A 37 -2.74 23.92 10.08
N ALA A 38 -3.32 23.82 8.89
CA ALA A 38 -3.92 22.61 8.37
C ALA A 38 -3.22 22.20 7.07
N ILE A 39 -2.80 20.95 7.00
CA ILE A 39 -2.25 20.33 5.79
C ILE A 39 -3.39 19.58 5.10
N LEU A 40 -3.76 20.07 3.92
CA LEU A 40 -4.72 19.44 3.04
C LEU A 40 -4.06 18.33 2.23
N GLN A 41 -4.83 17.32 1.89
CA GLN A 41 -4.46 16.24 1.01
C GLN A 41 -5.50 16.19 -0.12
N PRO A 42 -5.07 16.32 -1.38
CA PRO A 42 -5.96 16.29 -2.51
C PRO A 42 -6.52 14.88 -2.68
N PRO A 43 -7.71 14.75 -3.29
CA PRO A 43 -8.23 13.46 -3.67
C PRO A 43 -7.25 12.74 -4.63
N ALA A 44 -7.33 11.42 -4.65
CA ALA A 44 -6.59 10.62 -5.60
C ALA A 44 -6.95 11.04 -7.03
N GLY A 45 -5.94 11.12 -7.89
CA GLY A 45 -6.13 11.54 -9.28
C GLY A 45 -6.25 13.05 -9.50
N CYS A 46 -6.32 13.89 -8.46
CA CYS A 46 -6.19 15.33 -8.67
C CYS A 46 -4.81 15.67 -9.24
N ARG A 47 -4.78 16.42 -10.35
CA ARG A 47 -3.53 16.89 -10.97
C ARG A 47 -2.80 17.77 -9.97
N ARG A 48 -1.73 17.25 -9.36
CA ARG A 48 -0.93 18.03 -8.43
C ARG A 48 -0.23 19.17 -9.16
N VAL A 49 -0.23 20.35 -8.56
CA VAL A 49 0.52 21.49 -9.07
C VAL A 49 2.02 21.16 -8.96
N HIS A 50 2.71 21.13 -10.10
CA HIS A 50 4.14 20.79 -10.15
C HIS A 50 4.97 22.08 -10.09
N GLY A 51 5.27 22.55 -8.87
CA GLY A 51 6.30 23.58 -8.68
C GLY A 51 7.70 23.03 -8.96
N ARG A 52 8.63 23.87 -9.46
CA ARG A 52 10.06 23.53 -9.58
C ARG A 52 10.59 23.03 -8.22
N GLY A 53 11.16 21.83 -8.20
CA GLY A 53 11.70 21.20 -6.98
C GLY A 53 10.70 20.39 -6.14
N SER A 54 9.40 20.43 -6.42
CA SER A 54 8.40 19.63 -5.67
C SER A 54 8.61 18.12 -5.83
N SER A 55 9.13 17.67 -6.98
CA SER A 55 9.40 16.25 -7.24
C SER A 55 10.46 15.67 -6.29
N VAL A 56 11.52 16.42 -5.99
CA VAL A 56 12.58 15.96 -5.07
C VAL A 56 12.04 15.89 -3.65
N LEU A 57 11.36 16.95 -3.18
CA LEU A 57 10.73 16.96 -1.85
C LEU A 57 9.71 15.83 -1.69
N ARG A 58 8.96 15.53 -2.75
CA ARG A 58 8.00 14.43 -2.78
C ARG A 58 8.68 13.07 -2.69
N ALA A 59 9.76 12.87 -3.45
CA ALA A 59 10.56 11.65 -3.37
C ALA A 59 11.17 11.48 -1.97
N LEU A 60 11.74 12.55 -1.40
CA LEU A 60 12.26 12.56 -0.02
C LEU A 60 11.16 12.22 0.99
N ASN A 61 9.97 12.79 0.86
CA ASN A 61 8.86 12.53 1.76
C ASN A 61 8.29 11.11 1.62
N SER A 62 8.14 10.59 0.39
CA SER A 62 7.62 9.23 0.14
C SER A 62 8.61 8.15 0.50
N SER A 63 9.90 8.44 0.37
CA SER A 63 10.99 7.48 0.58
C SER A 63 11.78 7.76 1.84
N TRP A 64 11.29 8.61 2.75
CA TRP A 64 12.03 9.01 3.95
C TRP A 64 12.52 7.82 4.77
N ASP A 65 11.64 6.87 5.05
CA ASP A 65 11.96 5.68 5.83
C ASP A 65 13.05 4.84 5.15
N VAL A 66 12.97 4.71 3.82
CA VAL A 66 13.95 3.99 3.01
C VAL A 66 15.29 4.74 3.00
N LEU A 67 15.26 6.07 2.89
CA LEU A 67 16.46 6.90 2.89
C LEU A 67 17.20 6.82 4.23
N VAL A 68 16.48 6.92 5.36
CA VAL A 68 17.08 6.78 6.69
C VAL A 68 17.67 5.38 6.86
N PHE A 69 16.92 4.35 6.48
CA PHE A 69 17.41 2.97 6.54
C PHE A 69 18.66 2.78 5.68
N MET A 70 18.63 3.19 4.41
CA MET A 70 19.76 3.08 3.49
C MET A 70 20.96 3.90 3.95
N ALA A 71 20.75 5.11 4.48
CA ALA A 71 21.83 5.94 5.02
C ALA A 71 22.55 5.23 6.18
N VAL A 72 21.81 4.65 7.13
CA VAL A 72 22.40 3.87 8.23
C VAL A 72 23.16 2.65 7.69
N MET A 73 22.57 1.90 6.75
CA MET A 73 23.23 0.73 6.16
C MET A 73 24.51 1.11 5.38
N LEU A 74 24.50 2.21 4.63
CA LEU A 74 25.65 2.70 3.88
C LEU A 74 26.77 3.19 4.81
N VAL A 75 26.44 3.88 5.90
CA VAL A 75 27.41 4.29 6.92
C VAL A 75 28.05 3.07 7.57
N LEU A 76 27.25 2.08 7.97
CA LEU A 76 27.77 0.83 8.55
C LEU A 76 28.64 0.05 7.58
N LEU A 77 28.26 -0.02 6.29
CA LEU A 77 29.06 -0.65 5.25
C LEU A 77 30.37 0.12 4.99
N GLY A 78 30.34 1.45 5.03
CA GLY A 78 31.52 2.30 4.95
C GLY A 78 32.50 2.05 6.10
N ILE A 79 31.99 1.95 7.33
CA ILE A 79 32.78 1.58 8.52
C ILE A 79 33.37 0.18 8.37
N ALA A 80 32.57 -0.81 7.93
CA ALA A 80 33.03 -2.17 7.69
C ALA A 80 34.16 -2.24 6.67
N THR A 81 34.03 -1.47 5.58
CA THR A 81 35.05 -1.35 4.53
C THR A 81 36.31 -0.70 5.06
N ALA A 82 36.19 0.42 5.78
CA ALA A 82 37.32 1.11 6.40
C ALA A 82 38.10 0.20 7.37
N LEU A 83 37.39 -0.53 8.24
CA LEU A 83 37.99 -1.50 9.17
C LEU A 83 38.69 -2.65 8.44
N SER A 84 38.18 -3.06 7.28
CA SER A 84 38.77 -4.14 6.47
C SER A 84 40.07 -3.75 5.78
N ILE A 85 40.24 -2.45 5.50
CA ILE A 85 41.41 -1.89 4.82
C ILE A 85 42.46 -1.39 5.82
N ALA A 86 42.05 -0.80 6.94
CA ALA A 86 42.94 -0.06 7.84
C ALA A 86 44.05 -0.92 8.48
N ALA A 87 43.74 -2.13 8.95
CA ALA A 87 44.72 -3.02 9.57
C ALA A 87 44.37 -4.51 9.39
N PRO A 88 45.36 -5.41 9.31
CA PRO A 88 45.12 -6.85 9.28
C PRO A 88 44.35 -7.37 10.51
N SER A 89 44.61 -6.78 11.69
CA SER A 89 43.97 -7.15 12.96
C SER A 89 42.48 -6.80 13.01
N THR A 90 42.04 -5.75 12.31
CA THR A 90 40.62 -5.32 12.26
C THR A 90 39.83 -5.93 11.11
N ARG A 91 40.51 -6.64 10.20
CA ARG A 91 39.87 -7.21 8.99
C ARG A 91 38.73 -8.17 9.32
N GLN A 92 38.91 -9.03 10.33
CA GLN A 92 37.88 -9.98 10.72
C GLN A 92 36.65 -9.26 11.30
N ALA A 93 36.85 -8.21 12.10
CA ALA A 93 35.76 -7.38 12.62
C ALA A 93 35.00 -6.65 11.49
N GLY A 94 35.73 -6.09 10.52
CA GLY A 94 35.14 -5.48 9.33
C GLY A 94 34.30 -6.47 8.51
N LEU A 95 34.79 -7.70 8.33
CA LEU A 95 34.06 -8.76 7.63
C LEU A 95 32.78 -9.18 8.37
N TRP A 96 32.85 -9.39 9.69
CA TRP A 96 31.67 -9.70 10.50
C TRP A 96 30.63 -8.57 10.47
N LEU A 97 31.07 -7.32 10.50
CA LEU A 97 30.18 -6.16 10.39
C LEU A 97 29.50 -6.11 9.01
N ALA A 98 30.24 -6.35 7.92
CA ALA A 98 29.69 -6.41 6.57
C ALA A 98 28.64 -7.52 6.44
N VAL A 99 28.93 -8.73 6.95
CA VAL A 99 27.99 -9.86 6.99
C VAL A 99 26.74 -9.48 7.79
N GLY A 100 26.90 -8.82 8.95
CA GLY A 100 25.79 -8.34 9.77
C GLY A 100 24.89 -7.34 9.03
N VAL A 101 25.48 -6.37 8.31
CA VAL A 101 24.72 -5.41 7.48
C VAL A 101 23.93 -6.13 6.39
N VAL A 102 24.57 -7.05 5.66
CA VAL A 102 23.89 -7.83 4.62
C VAL A 102 22.75 -8.67 5.21
N ALA A 103 22.97 -9.30 6.36
CA ALA A 103 21.94 -10.09 7.05
C ALA A 103 20.74 -9.22 7.49
N VAL A 104 20.99 -8.01 8.01
CA VAL A 104 19.92 -7.06 8.38
C VAL A 104 19.11 -6.62 7.17
N VAL A 105 19.78 -6.30 6.05
CA VAL A 105 19.10 -5.94 4.80
C VAL A 105 18.27 -7.11 4.28
N ALA A 106 18.82 -8.32 4.25
CA ALA A 106 18.11 -9.52 3.83
C ALA A 106 16.87 -9.79 4.71
N ALA A 107 17.01 -9.67 6.03
CA ALA A 107 15.89 -9.83 6.97
C ALA A 107 14.81 -8.75 6.78
N ALA A 108 15.21 -7.50 6.53
CA ALA A 108 14.28 -6.41 6.23
C ALA A 108 13.50 -6.66 4.93
N MET A 109 14.20 -7.09 3.87
CA MET A 109 13.56 -7.46 2.59
C MET A 109 12.61 -8.64 2.76
N LEU A 110 13.02 -9.67 3.51
CA LEU A 110 12.17 -10.82 3.81
C LEU A 110 10.90 -10.40 4.59
N MET A 111 11.03 -9.54 5.60
CA MET A 111 9.87 -9.02 6.32
C MET A 111 8.92 -8.24 5.42
N VAL A 112 9.43 -7.38 4.53
CA VAL A 112 8.60 -6.66 3.55
C VAL A 112 7.85 -7.66 2.67
N SER A 113 8.55 -8.67 2.12
CA SER A 113 7.93 -9.72 1.30
C SER A 113 6.84 -10.49 2.07
N ILE A 114 7.10 -10.89 3.31
CA ILE A 114 6.11 -11.58 4.16
C ILE A 114 4.89 -10.69 4.40
N THR A 115 5.10 -9.39 4.68
CA THR A 115 3.96 -8.48 4.88
C THR A 115 3.14 -8.30 3.62
N GLN A 116 3.76 -8.22 2.44
CA GLN A 116 3.08 -8.16 1.15
C GLN A 116 2.27 -9.44 0.88
N VAL A 117 2.89 -10.62 1.03
CA VAL A 117 2.21 -11.91 0.87
C VAL A 117 1.05 -12.05 1.86
N ARG A 118 1.25 -11.67 3.12
CA ARG A 118 0.18 -11.69 4.12
C ARG A 118 -0.96 -10.76 3.74
N GLU A 119 -0.68 -9.57 3.23
CA GLU A 119 -1.71 -8.62 2.78
C GLU A 119 -2.48 -9.13 1.58
N LEU A 120 -1.81 -9.83 0.67
CA LEU A 120 -2.42 -10.54 -0.47
C LEU A 120 -3.35 -11.66 0.00
N VAL A 121 -2.88 -12.53 0.89
CA VAL A 121 -3.65 -13.68 1.38
C VAL A 121 -4.81 -13.26 2.29
N THR A 122 -4.62 -12.26 3.14
CA THR A 122 -5.63 -11.83 4.13
C THR A 122 -6.63 -10.81 3.59
N GLY A 123 -6.81 -10.71 2.26
CA GLY A 123 -7.51 -9.66 1.51
C GLY A 123 -8.84 -9.12 2.06
N GLY A 124 -9.49 -9.78 3.02
CA GLY A 124 -10.69 -9.34 3.73
C GLY A 124 -10.56 -8.08 4.60
N ARG A 125 -9.42 -7.82 5.28
CA ARG A 125 -9.29 -6.59 6.12
C ARG A 125 -9.16 -5.30 5.30
N ARG A 126 -8.81 -5.43 4.02
CA ARG A 126 -8.69 -4.30 3.08
C ARG A 126 -10.06 -3.72 2.73
N ARG A 127 -11.15 -4.50 2.76
CA ARG A 127 -12.51 -4.06 2.36
C ARG A 127 -13.10 -2.92 3.21
N GLN A 128 -12.87 -2.92 4.53
CA GLN A 128 -13.35 -1.83 5.40
C GLN A 128 -12.46 -0.58 5.33
N LEU A 129 -11.14 -0.75 5.20
CA LEU A 129 -10.21 0.34 4.96
C LEU A 129 -10.36 0.92 3.54
N THR A 130 -10.91 0.18 2.59
CA THR A 130 -11.19 0.65 1.22
C THR A 130 -12.48 1.45 1.13
N ALA A 131 -13.50 1.24 1.98
CA ALA A 131 -14.65 2.15 1.98
C ALA A 131 -14.24 3.56 2.46
N LEU A 132 -13.52 3.63 3.59
CA LEU A 132 -12.94 4.88 4.09
C LEU A 132 -11.87 5.44 3.16
N GLY A 133 -11.01 4.57 2.63
CA GLY A 133 -9.99 4.95 1.65
C GLY A 133 -10.59 5.42 0.32
N ALA A 134 -11.76 4.92 -0.08
CA ALA A 134 -12.47 5.37 -1.27
C ALA A 134 -13.11 6.74 -1.05
N VAL A 135 -13.61 7.02 0.15
CA VAL A 135 -14.09 8.37 0.50
C VAL A 135 -12.90 9.34 0.60
N GLU A 136 -11.82 8.96 1.27
CA GLU A 136 -10.59 9.77 1.39
C GLU A 136 -9.88 9.97 0.05
N SER A 137 -10.04 9.04 -0.90
CA SER A 137 -9.50 9.18 -2.25
C SER A 137 -10.37 10.05 -3.15
N ARG A 138 -11.66 10.25 -2.83
CA ARG A 138 -12.59 11.08 -3.62
C ARG A 138 -12.72 12.50 -3.10
N LEU A 139 -12.53 12.70 -1.80
CA LEU A 139 -12.68 14.00 -1.14
C LEU A 139 -11.32 14.63 -0.80
N TRP A 140 -11.30 15.95 -0.67
CA TRP A 140 -10.19 16.60 0.01
C TRP A 140 -10.20 16.19 1.48
N SER A 141 -9.03 15.86 2.00
CA SER A 141 -8.89 15.46 3.40
C SER A 141 -7.88 16.32 4.15
N VAL A 142 -8.11 16.51 5.45
CA VAL A 142 -7.16 17.15 6.35
C VAL A 142 -6.20 16.08 6.88
N ALA A 143 -4.96 16.09 6.38
CA ALA A 143 -3.92 15.12 6.76
C ALA A 143 -3.22 15.47 8.08
N LEU A 144 -3.23 16.75 8.46
CA LEU A 144 -2.76 17.26 9.75
C LEU A 144 -3.50 18.56 10.06
N CYS A 145 -3.94 18.72 11.29
CA CYS A 145 -4.45 19.99 11.80
C CYS A 145 -3.80 20.25 13.15
N HIS A 146 -3.07 21.36 13.24
CA HIS A 146 -2.44 21.81 14.47
C HIS A 146 -3.05 23.15 14.86
N VAL A 147 -3.77 23.15 15.98
CA VAL A 147 -4.42 24.33 16.55
C VAL A 147 -4.23 24.28 18.07
N MET A 148 -3.75 25.38 18.64
CA MET A 148 -3.57 25.50 20.09
C MET A 148 -4.86 25.89 20.79
N ASP A 149 -5.61 26.84 20.22
CA ASP A 149 -6.91 27.28 20.72
C ASP A 149 -8.08 26.50 20.07
N PRO A 150 -8.87 25.71 20.84
CA PRO A 150 -10.00 24.98 20.29
C PRO A 150 -11.02 25.87 19.56
N ALA A 151 -11.21 27.13 19.97
CA ALA A 151 -12.16 28.03 19.31
C ALA A 151 -11.76 28.35 17.85
N ARG A 152 -10.48 28.16 17.50
CA ARG A 152 -9.93 28.46 16.18
C ARG A 152 -9.99 27.31 15.18
N VAL A 153 -10.44 26.13 15.61
CA VAL A 153 -10.56 24.97 14.73
C VAL A 153 -11.48 25.26 13.56
N GLN A 154 -12.67 25.80 13.81
CA GLN A 154 -13.64 26.11 12.76
C GLN A 154 -13.12 27.19 11.77
N PRO A 155 -12.65 28.37 12.22
CA PRO A 155 -12.06 29.36 11.31
C PRO A 155 -10.91 28.83 10.46
N LEU A 156 -10.06 27.96 11.02
CA LEU A 156 -8.97 27.34 10.26
C LEU A 156 -9.49 26.37 9.21
N LEU A 157 -10.52 25.56 9.53
CA LEU A 157 -11.13 24.64 8.57
C LEU A 157 -11.88 25.39 7.46
N GLU A 158 -12.52 26.51 7.77
CA GLU A 158 -13.13 27.41 6.79
C GLU A 158 -12.05 28.02 5.86
N THR A 159 -10.92 28.46 6.43
CA THR A 159 -9.75 28.92 5.65
C THR A 159 -9.20 27.81 4.76
N ALA A 160 -9.14 26.58 5.27
CA ALA A 160 -8.69 25.42 4.50
C ALA A 160 -9.67 25.06 3.38
N ARG A 161 -10.98 25.16 3.64
CA ARG A 161 -12.03 24.98 2.64
C ARG A 161 -11.97 26.04 1.55
N ALA A 162 -11.78 27.31 1.90
CA ALA A 162 -11.66 28.41 0.95
C ALA A 162 -10.47 28.26 -0.02
N ARG A 163 -9.43 27.49 0.36
CA ARG A 163 -8.30 27.18 -0.52
C ARG A 163 -8.59 26.09 -1.56
N ILE A 164 -9.62 25.28 -1.36
CA ILE A 164 -10.01 24.26 -2.33
C ILE A 164 -10.72 25.01 -3.46
N ALA A 165 -10.04 25.12 -4.61
CA ALA A 165 -10.40 26.02 -5.73
C ALA A 165 -11.76 25.76 -6.40
N SER A 166 -12.48 24.71 -5.98
CA SER A 166 -13.81 24.35 -6.44
C SER A 166 -14.77 24.48 -5.26
N GLY A 167 -15.61 25.52 -5.26
CA GLY A 167 -16.51 25.90 -4.15
C GLY A 167 -17.51 24.83 -3.68
N GLU A 168 -17.54 23.66 -4.31
CA GLU A 168 -18.48 22.57 -4.07
C GLU A 168 -17.87 21.34 -3.37
N GLN A 169 -16.58 21.36 -3.03
CA GLN A 169 -15.94 20.16 -2.49
C GLN A 169 -16.05 20.03 -0.97
N HIS A 170 -16.61 18.91 -0.51
CA HIS A 170 -16.62 18.53 0.90
C HIS A 170 -15.19 18.34 1.44
N LEU A 171 -14.98 18.79 2.69
CA LEU A 171 -13.70 18.62 3.38
C LEU A 171 -13.84 17.52 4.44
N PHE A 172 -13.06 16.46 4.26
CA PHE A 172 -12.99 15.35 5.20
C PHE A 172 -11.95 15.63 6.29
N CYS A 173 -12.32 15.50 7.57
CA CYS A 173 -11.38 15.68 8.68
C CYS A 173 -11.47 14.51 9.65
N ALA A 174 -10.47 13.62 9.62
CA ALA A 174 -10.36 12.57 10.61
C ALA A 174 -9.96 13.19 11.97
N ALA A 175 -10.63 12.81 13.07
CA ALA A 175 -10.32 13.32 14.40
C ALA A 175 -8.85 13.06 14.79
N THR A 176 -8.28 11.96 14.30
CA THR A 176 -6.86 11.59 14.50
C THR A 176 -5.86 12.44 13.72
N ALA A 177 -6.30 13.29 12.78
CA ALA A 177 -5.45 14.26 12.09
C ALA A 177 -5.22 15.52 12.93
N VAL A 178 -6.07 15.78 13.93
CA VAL A 178 -5.94 16.91 14.84
C VAL A 178 -5.00 16.54 15.99
N THR A 179 -3.94 17.34 16.16
CA THR A 179 -2.86 16.99 17.10
C THR A 179 -3.24 17.19 18.56
N THR A 180 -3.99 18.24 18.89
CA THR A 180 -4.32 18.62 20.27
C THR A 180 -5.65 18.00 20.70
N ALA A 181 -5.73 17.59 21.98
CA ALA A 181 -6.93 16.95 22.51
C ALA A 181 -8.13 17.92 22.55
N ALA A 182 -7.92 19.17 22.95
CA ALA A 182 -8.95 20.19 22.98
C ALA A 182 -9.55 20.47 21.60
N ALA A 183 -8.70 20.60 20.57
CA ALA A 183 -9.17 20.79 19.20
C ALA A 183 -9.92 19.57 18.65
N ARG A 184 -9.60 18.34 19.09
CA ARG A 184 -10.40 17.15 18.75
C ARG A 184 -11.81 17.22 19.32
N THR A 185 -11.95 17.69 20.56
CA THR A 185 -13.25 17.88 21.22
C THR A 185 -14.04 19.05 20.64
N SER A 186 -13.38 20.07 20.10
CA SER A 186 -14.04 21.14 19.34
C SER A 186 -14.48 20.64 17.95
N LEU A 187 -13.61 19.92 17.23
CA LEU A 187 -13.94 19.28 15.94
C LEU A 187 -15.18 18.38 16.08
N ALA A 188 -15.19 17.51 17.08
CA ALA A 188 -16.28 17.49 18.07
C ALA A 188 -17.70 17.83 17.62
N GLN A 189 -17.93 19.13 17.79
CA GLN A 189 -19.18 19.84 17.89
C GLN A 189 -19.54 20.50 16.57
N VAL A 190 -18.56 20.67 15.68
CA VAL A 190 -18.70 21.38 14.40
C VAL A 190 -18.72 20.45 13.18
N THR A 191 -18.66 19.13 13.39
CA THR A 191 -18.67 18.14 12.30
C THR A 191 -19.61 16.98 12.57
N GLU A 192 -20.19 16.44 11.50
CA GLU A 192 -21.09 15.30 11.60
C GLU A 192 -20.32 13.96 11.50
N PRO A 193 -20.72 12.96 12.30
CA PRO A 193 -20.15 11.62 12.18
C PRO A 193 -20.62 10.95 10.87
N LEU A 194 -19.67 10.62 10.00
CA LEU A 194 -19.96 9.91 8.74
C LEU A 194 -20.32 8.43 8.96
N THR A 195 -19.78 7.85 10.03
CA THR A 195 -19.92 6.44 10.35
C THR A 195 -20.24 6.29 11.82
N THR A 196 -20.69 5.10 12.22
CA THR A 196 -20.81 4.72 13.64
C THR A 196 -19.46 4.77 14.37
N SER A 197 -18.34 4.87 13.67
CA SER A 197 -17.04 5.12 14.28
C SER A 197 -16.85 6.61 14.58
N PRO A 198 -16.58 6.99 15.85
CA PRO A 198 -16.36 8.39 16.25
C PRO A 198 -15.06 8.99 15.68
N SER A 199 -14.26 8.19 14.97
CA SER A 199 -12.95 8.60 14.47
C SER A 199 -12.99 9.38 13.15
N VAL A 200 -14.13 9.35 12.45
CA VAL A 200 -14.27 9.86 11.09
C VAL A 200 -15.42 10.86 11.02
N ARG A 201 -15.11 12.08 10.60
CA ARG A 201 -16.09 13.16 10.51
C ARG A 201 -15.97 13.94 9.20
N ILE A 202 -17.09 14.40 8.69
CA ILE A 202 -17.19 15.22 7.48
C ILE A 202 -17.59 16.63 7.88
N LEU A 203 -16.90 17.62 7.29
CA LEU A 203 -17.40 18.98 7.21
C LEU A 203 -18.16 19.11 5.89
N LEU A 204 -19.49 19.11 5.96
CA LEU A 204 -20.35 19.24 4.78
C LEU A 204 -20.22 20.65 4.21
N GLY A 205 -20.37 20.74 2.90
CA GLY A 205 -20.18 21.97 2.17
C GLY A 205 -21.00 21.97 0.91
N SER A 206 -21.88 22.97 0.77
CA SER A 206 -22.89 23.12 -0.28
C SER A 206 -23.98 22.04 -0.25
N ASP A 207 -25.22 22.43 -0.56
CA ASP A 207 -26.44 21.61 -0.50
C ASP A 207 -26.57 20.60 -1.66
N ASP A 208 -25.61 20.55 -2.59
CA ASP A 208 -25.65 19.64 -3.74
C ASP A 208 -24.61 18.51 -3.59
N PRO A 209 -25.03 17.27 -3.25
CA PRO A 209 -24.14 16.15 -2.97
C PRO A 209 -23.64 15.43 -4.24
N ARG A 210 -23.72 16.06 -5.42
CA ARG A 210 -23.20 15.46 -6.66
C ARG A 210 -21.67 15.42 -6.62
N LEU A 211 -21.17 14.32 -6.08
CA LEU A 211 -19.76 13.92 -6.17
C LEU A 211 -19.45 13.68 -7.64
N GLU A 212 -18.97 14.70 -8.35
CA GLU A 212 -18.37 14.52 -9.66
C GLU A 212 -17.28 13.44 -9.53
N GLU A 213 -17.37 12.40 -10.37
CA GLU A 213 -16.33 11.39 -10.40
C GLU A 213 -15.02 12.06 -10.80
N PRO A 214 -14.00 12.10 -9.92
CA PRO A 214 -12.74 12.71 -10.27
C PRO A 214 -12.17 11.95 -11.47
N GLY A 215 -11.99 12.66 -12.59
CA GLY A 215 -11.45 12.10 -13.82
C GLY A 215 -10.24 11.21 -13.50
N GLN A 216 -10.43 9.91 -13.68
CA GLN A 216 -9.53 8.90 -13.15
C GLN A 216 -8.16 9.05 -13.81
N GLN A 217 -7.21 9.66 -13.11
CA GLN A 217 -5.82 9.60 -13.54
C GLN A 217 -5.32 8.20 -13.24
N HIS A 218 -5.29 7.35 -14.26
CA HIS A 218 -4.61 6.07 -14.17
C HIS A 218 -3.18 6.32 -13.64
N PRO A 219 -2.81 5.71 -12.50
CA PRO A 219 -1.45 5.83 -11.99
C PRO A 219 -0.53 5.35 -13.09
N ARG A 220 0.30 6.25 -13.65
CA ARG A 220 1.16 5.94 -14.80
C ARG A 220 1.93 4.65 -14.54
N PRO A 221 1.54 3.53 -15.15
CA PRO A 221 2.16 2.26 -14.86
C PRO A 221 3.56 2.28 -15.44
N GLY A 222 4.57 1.91 -14.66
CA GLY A 222 5.81 1.41 -15.25
C GLY A 222 7.10 2.18 -15.00
N ARG A 223 7.10 3.39 -14.41
CA ARG A 223 8.40 4.05 -14.09
C ARG A 223 9.21 3.28 -13.05
N GLY A 224 8.55 2.68 -12.06
CA GLY A 224 9.24 1.89 -11.03
C GLY A 224 9.76 0.54 -11.54
N LEU A 225 9.02 -0.13 -12.42
CA LEU A 225 9.39 -1.45 -12.92
C LEU A 225 10.63 -1.38 -13.83
N GLY A 226 10.69 -0.41 -14.76
CA GLY A 226 11.85 -0.22 -15.61
C GLY A 226 13.12 0.09 -14.82
N PHE A 227 13.02 0.94 -13.79
CA PHE A 227 14.15 1.22 -12.89
C PHE A 227 14.60 -0.02 -12.12
N LEU A 228 13.67 -0.81 -11.57
CA LEU A 228 13.98 -2.05 -10.88
C LEU A 228 14.71 -3.03 -11.80
N LEU A 229 14.16 -3.31 -13.00
CA LEU A 229 14.75 -4.23 -13.96
C LEU A 229 16.14 -3.75 -14.42
N GLY A 230 16.30 -2.44 -14.66
CA GLY A 230 17.60 -1.85 -14.99
C GLY A 230 18.62 -2.02 -13.87
N ALA A 231 18.22 -1.77 -12.61
CA ALA A 231 19.08 -1.98 -11.45
C ALA A 231 19.45 -3.46 -11.27
N SER A 232 18.50 -4.37 -11.46
CA SER A 232 18.73 -5.82 -11.43
C SER A 232 19.73 -6.27 -12.49
N ALA A 233 19.64 -5.76 -13.72
CA ALA A 233 20.58 -6.06 -14.79
C ALA A 233 22.01 -5.64 -14.42
N ILE A 234 22.18 -4.46 -13.80
CA ILE A 234 23.49 -3.98 -13.32
C ILE A 234 24.03 -4.90 -12.22
N VAL A 235 23.21 -5.27 -11.24
CA VAL A 235 23.60 -6.19 -10.16
C VAL A 235 24.07 -7.52 -10.73
N VAL A 236 23.30 -8.11 -11.66
CA VAL A 236 23.65 -9.38 -12.31
C VAL A 236 24.96 -9.27 -13.09
N ALA A 237 25.19 -8.18 -13.82
CA ALA A 237 26.44 -7.95 -14.54
C ALA A 237 27.66 -7.84 -13.60
N VAL A 238 27.54 -7.11 -12.49
CA VAL A 238 28.62 -6.98 -11.50
C VAL A 238 28.91 -8.32 -10.82
N VAL A 239 27.87 -9.06 -10.44
CA VAL A 239 28.01 -10.39 -9.83
C VAL A 239 28.66 -11.38 -10.80
N ALA A 240 28.26 -11.38 -12.07
CA ALA A 240 28.87 -12.22 -13.10
C ALA A 240 30.38 -11.96 -13.24
N GLN A 241 30.79 -10.68 -13.19
CA GLN A 241 32.22 -10.33 -13.22
C GLN A 241 32.97 -10.86 -11.99
N GLN A 242 32.36 -10.83 -10.80
CA GLN A 242 32.98 -11.38 -9.58
C GLN A 242 33.10 -12.90 -9.65
N VAL A 243 32.03 -13.60 -10.03
CA VAL A 243 32.01 -15.07 -10.19
C VAL A 243 33.06 -15.51 -11.20
N SER A 244 33.11 -14.89 -12.39
CA SER A 244 34.11 -15.22 -13.41
C SER A 244 35.54 -15.06 -12.88
N ARG A 245 35.84 -13.98 -12.14
CA ARG A 245 37.18 -13.78 -11.55
C ARG A 245 37.53 -14.78 -10.46
N GLU A 246 36.55 -15.16 -9.63
CA GLU A 246 36.77 -16.11 -8.53
C GLU A 246 37.00 -17.52 -9.08
N GLU A 247 36.17 -17.96 -10.02
CA GLU A 247 36.31 -19.26 -10.67
C GLU A 247 37.58 -19.34 -11.53
N GLN A 248 37.92 -18.28 -12.28
CA GLN A 248 39.15 -18.24 -13.07
C GLN A 248 40.39 -18.46 -12.18
N ARG A 249 40.43 -17.89 -10.97
CA ARG A 249 41.55 -18.09 -10.03
C ARG A 249 41.68 -19.52 -9.53
N LEU A 250 40.57 -20.23 -9.30
CA LEU A 250 40.60 -21.65 -8.91
C LEU A 250 40.98 -22.57 -10.07
N CYS A 251 40.69 -22.14 -11.29
CA CYS A 251 40.97 -22.89 -12.51
C CYS A 251 42.42 -22.77 -13.00
N VAL A 252 43.20 -21.80 -12.52
CA VAL A 252 44.63 -21.73 -12.82
C VAL A 252 45.33 -22.92 -12.15
N GLY A 253 45.62 -23.96 -12.93
CA GLY A 253 46.40 -25.14 -12.50
C GLY A 253 45.62 -26.46 -12.44
N THR A 254 44.32 -26.46 -12.72
CA THR A 254 43.53 -27.70 -12.84
C THR A 254 43.19 -27.98 -14.30
N GLN A 255 43.36 -29.22 -14.76
CA GLN A 255 43.10 -29.60 -16.17
C GLN A 255 41.61 -29.69 -16.54
N SER A 256 40.69 -29.57 -15.58
CA SER A 256 39.27 -29.90 -15.77
C SER A 256 38.31 -28.76 -15.40
N CYS A 257 38.46 -27.59 -16.01
CA CYS A 257 37.55 -26.43 -15.81
C CYS A 257 36.46 -26.28 -16.89
N ALA A 258 36.19 -27.33 -17.67
CA ALA A 258 35.25 -27.27 -18.78
C ALA A 258 33.80 -26.94 -18.38
N SER A 259 33.40 -27.22 -17.13
CA SER A 259 32.04 -27.00 -16.61
C SER A 259 31.94 -25.81 -15.66
N VAL A 260 32.93 -24.92 -15.63
CA VAL A 260 32.99 -23.79 -14.69
C VAL A 260 32.94 -22.46 -15.46
N PRO A 261 32.12 -21.47 -15.03
CA PRO A 261 31.97 -20.21 -15.74
C PRO A 261 33.19 -19.29 -15.54
N THR A 262 34.30 -19.63 -16.19
CA THR A 262 35.55 -18.85 -16.13
C THR A 262 35.49 -17.60 -17.00
N GLY A 263 34.68 -17.60 -18.07
CA GLY A 263 34.40 -16.43 -18.91
C GLY A 263 33.25 -15.57 -18.36
N TYR A 264 33.28 -14.27 -18.65
CA TYR A 264 32.21 -13.35 -18.26
C TYR A 264 30.85 -13.73 -18.86
N GLY A 265 30.82 -14.20 -20.12
CA GLY A 265 29.58 -14.63 -20.79
C GLY A 265 28.91 -15.81 -20.09
N ASP A 266 29.70 -16.83 -19.75
CA ASP A 266 29.21 -18.02 -19.03
C ASP A 266 28.76 -17.66 -17.61
N ALA A 267 29.51 -16.78 -16.92
CA ALA A 267 29.14 -16.30 -15.59
C ALA A 267 27.86 -15.44 -15.62
N LEU A 268 27.66 -14.67 -16.69
CA LEU A 268 26.45 -13.88 -16.89
C LEU A 268 25.25 -14.79 -17.14
N TYR A 269 25.38 -15.76 -18.05
CA TYR A 269 24.35 -16.77 -18.29
C TYR A 269 24.01 -17.55 -17.01
N TRP A 270 25.03 -18.02 -16.29
CA TRP A 270 24.85 -18.70 -15.00
C TRP A 270 24.10 -17.83 -13.99
N SER A 271 24.45 -16.54 -13.89
CA SER A 271 23.81 -15.60 -12.96
C SER A 271 22.36 -15.32 -13.33
N ILE A 272 22.04 -15.16 -14.62
CA ILE A 272 20.67 -14.98 -15.11
C ILE A 272 19.83 -16.22 -14.79
N SER A 273 20.34 -17.42 -15.09
CA SER A 273 19.65 -18.68 -14.79
C SER A 273 19.34 -18.79 -13.30
N ARG A 274 20.28 -18.41 -12.42
CA ARG A 274 20.06 -18.38 -10.96
C ARG A 274 18.96 -17.41 -10.55
N VAL A 275 18.91 -16.21 -11.13
CA VAL A 275 17.84 -15.22 -10.88
C VAL A 275 16.48 -15.73 -11.37
N LEU A 276 16.44 -16.50 -12.44
CA LEU A 276 15.20 -17.13 -12.92
C LEU A 276 14.79 -18.37 -12.08
N GLY A 277 15.61 -18.76 -11.10
CA GLY A 277 15.39 -19.92 -10.24
C GLY A 277 15.79 -21.26 -10.87
N GLY A 278 16.52 -21.24 -11.99
CA GLY A 278 17.02 -22.42 -12.67
C GLY A 278 18.48 -22.74 -12.30
N ASP A 279 18.86 -23.99 -12.56
CA ASP A 279 20.25 -24.42 -12.64
C ASP A 279 20.68 -24.41 -14.12
N PRO A 280 21.75 -23.69 -14.50
CA PRO A 280 22.22 -23.69 -15.88
C PRO A 280 22.80 -25.07 -16.25
N GLU A 281 22.29 -25.66 -17.32
CA GLU A 281 22.78 -26.94 -17.83
C GLU A 281 24.27 -26.83 -18.20
N GLY A 282 25.08 -27.77 -17.71
CA GLY A 282 26.51 -27.86 -18.03
C GLY A 282 27.43 -26.87 -17.30
N LEU A 283 26.90 -25.95 -16.48
CA LEU A 283 27.69 -24.96 -15.74
C LEU A 283 27.51 -25.08 -14.23
N GLY A 284 28.53 -25.59 -13.55
CA GLY A 284 28.66 -25.60 -12.10
C GLY A 284 29.59 -24.48 -11.60
N VAL A 285 29.59 -24.24 -10.29
CA VAL A 285 30.55 -23.34 -9.63
C VAL A 285 31.39 -24.13 -8.64
N ALA A 286 32.71 -23.97 -8.71
CA ALA A 286 33.63 -24.66 -7.82
C ALA A 286 33.83 -23.86 -6.52
N ALA A 287 33.88 -22.52 -6.61
CA ALA A 287 34.11 -21.67 -5.45
C ALA A 287 32.92 -21.70 -4.48
N VAL A 288 33.23 -21.78 -3.19
CA VAL A 288 32.21 -21.67 -2.12
C VAL A 288 31.54 -20.29 -2.16
N GLY A 289 32.29 -19.22 -2.47
CA GLY A 289 31.77 -17.86 -2.64
C GLY A 289 30.72 -17.80 -3.74
N SER A 290 31.05 -18.30 -4.93
CA SER A 290 30.11 -18.40 -6.06
C SER A 290 28.84 -19.20 -5.72
N ARG A 291 28.94 -20.30 -4.96
CA ARG A 291 27.76 -21.07 -4.52
C ARG A 291 26.81 -20.24 -3.64
N VAL A 292 27.37 -19.52 -2.66
CA VAL A 292 26.60 -18.63 -1.78
C VAL A 292 25.95 -17.51 -2.58
N VAL A 293 26.70 -16.91 -3.51
CA VAL A 293 26.20 -15.88 -4.42
C VAL A 293 25.06 -16.40 -5.29
N GLY A 294 25.17 -17.63 -5.82
CA GLY A 294 24.12 -18.26 -6.61
C GLY A 294 22.82 -18.43 -5.83
N LEU A 295 22.93 -18.88 -4.58
CA LEU A 295 21.78 -18.98 -3.67
C LEU A 295 21.14 -17.61 -3.41
N LEU A 296 21.95 -16.57 -3.17
CA LEU A 296 21.47 -15.20 -2.98
C LEU A 296 20.78 -14.64 -4.24
N LEU A 297 21.31 -14.93 -5.44
CA LEU A 297 20.67 -14.56 -6.71
C LEU A 297 19.31 -15.24 -6.89
N THR A 298 19.16 -16.49 -6.47
CA THR A 298 17.85 -17.17 -6.50
C THR A 298 16.83 -16.50 -5.57
N PHE A 299 17.21 -16.14 -4.35
CA PHE A 299 16.33 -15.36 -3.46
C PHE A 299 16.00 -13.97 -4.04
N TYR A 300 16.98 -13.32 -4.66
CA TYR A 300 16.77 -12.04 -5.34
C TYR A 300 15.79 -12.17 -6.51
N GLY A 301 15.89 -13.25 -7.28
CA GLY A 301 14.94 -13.62 -8.33
C GLY A 301 13.51 -13.78 -7.84
N LEU A 302 13.32 -14.53 -6.75
CA LEU A 302 12.01 -14.69 -6.10
C LEU A 302 11.44 -13.35 -5.63
N PHE A 303 12.29 -12.45 -5.13
CA PHE A 303 11.88 -11.09 -4.75
C PHE A 303 11.39 -10.28 -5.96
N ILE A 304 12.12 -10.29 -7.08
CA ILE A 304 11.70 -9.62 -8.32
C ILE A 304 10.36 -10.18 -8.81
N LEU A 305 10.21 -11.51 -8.82
CA LEU A 305 8.96 -12.17 -9.23
C LEU A 305 7.79 -11.75 -8.34
N ALA A 306 7.96 -11.76 -7.02
CA ALA A 306 6.95 -11.32 -6.06
C ALA A 306 6.55 -9.85 -6.30
N PHE A 307 7.53 -8.98 -6.56
CA PHE A 307 7.27 -7.57 -6.89
C PHE A 307 6.49 -7.41 -8.20
N ILE A 308 6.83 -8.17 -9.24
CA ILE A 308 6.09 -8.15 -10.51
C ILE A 308 4.64 -8.62 -10.29
N LEU A 309 4.44 -9.72 -9.56
CA LEU A 309 3.12 -10.24 -9.25
C LEU A 309 2.28 -9.25 -8.44
N ASP A 310 2.86 -8.57 -7.44
CA ASP A 310 2.20 -7.51 -6.68
C ASP A 310 1.74 -6.38 -7.61
N LYS A 311 2.59 -5.92 -8.52
CA LYS A 311 2.25 -4.87 -9.49
C LYS A 311 1.18 -5.30 -10.50
N VAL A 312 1.22 -6.55 -10.95
CA VAL A 312 0.20 -7.10 -11.85
C VAL A 312 -1.13 -7.23 -11.13
N LEU A 313 -1.13 -7.70 -9.88
CA LEU A 313 -2.36 -7.82 -9.11
C LEU A 313 -2.95 -6.45 -8.74
N GLU A 314 -2.11 -5.48 -8.41
CA GLU A 314 -2.54 -4.09 -8.18
C GLU A 314 -3.26 -3.52 -9.41
N ARG A 315 -2.76 -3.82 -10.62
CA ARG A 315 -3.44 -3.43 -11.87
C ARG A 315 -4.76 -4.16 -12.05
N ARG A 316 -4.79 -5.48 -11.86
CA ARG A 316 -6.02 -6.29 -11.95
C ARG A 316 -7.12 -5.78 -11.00
N ILE A 317 -6.76 -5.50 -9.74
CA ILE A 317 -7.71 -4.97 -8.75
C ILE A 317 -8.22 -3.59 -9.16
N ALA A 318 -7.36 -2.74 -9.74
CA ALA A 318 -7.78 -1.44 -10.25
C ALA A 318 -8.73 -1.56 -11.45
N GLU A 319 -8.45 -2.48 -12.38
CA GLU A 319 -9.33 -2.78 -13.52
C GLU A 319 -10.70 -3.31 -13.05
N ASP A 320 -10.72 -4.28 -12.12
CA ASP A 320 -11.97 -4.84 -11.58
C ASP A 320 -12.80 -3.79 -10.82
N ALA A 321 -12.13 -2.87 -10.11
CA ALA A 321 -12.80 -1.77 -9.41
C ALA A 321 -13.44 -0.77 -10.39
N GLN A 322 -12.83 -0.56 -11.56
CA GLN A 322 -13.38 0.28 -12.63
C GLN A 322 -14.62 -0.37 -13.24
N SER A 323 -14.53 -1.66 -13.60
CA SER A 323 -15.68 -2.40 -14.14
C SER A 323 -16.85 -2.46 -13.14
N ALA A 324 -16.58 -2.56 -11.85
CA ALA A 324 -17.62 -2.52 -10.82
C ALA A 324 -18.28 -1.14 -10.69
N ALA A 325 -17.52 -0.05 -10.83
CA ALA A 325 -18.07 1.31 -10.81
C ALA A 325 -18.98 1.57 -12.02
N GLU A 326 -18.53 1.20 -13.22
CA GLU A 326 -19.34 1.31 -14.45
C GLU A 326 -20.65 0.53 -14.36
N LEU A 327 -20.65 -0.66 -13.73
CA LEU A 327 -21.86 -1.44 -13.52
C LEU A 327 -22.85 -0.78 -12.54
N VAL A 328 -22.35 -0.11 -11.51
CA VAL A 328 -23.18 0.63 -10.55
C VAL A 328 -23.78 1.87 -11.21
N GLU A 329 -23.00 2.58 -12.01
CA GLU A 329 -23.47 3.74 -12.77
C GLU A 329 -24.55 3.34 -13.78
N GLN A 330 -24.30 2.31 -14.61
CA GLN A 330 -25.30 1.78 -15.54
C GLN A 330 -26.58 1.29 -14.84
N PHE A 331 -26.46 0.76 -13.62
CA PHE A 331 -27.62 0.35 -12.84
C PHE A 331 -28.41 1.57 -12.34
N ASN A 332 -27.73 2.58 -11.81
CA ASN A 332 -28.36 3.82 -11.35
C ASN A 332 -29.08 4.55 -12.51
N ASP A 333 -28.46 4.63 -13.68
CA ASP A 333 -29.06 5.24 -14.87
C ASP A 333 -30.34 4.50 -15.30
N ARG A 334 -30.30 3.16 -15.39
CA ARG A 334 -31.49 2.36 -15.73
C ARG A 334 -32.61 2.49 -14.72
N VAL A 335 -32.28 2.64 -13.44
CA VAL A 335 -33.28 2.86 -12.39
C VAL A 335 -33.88 4.26 -12.51
N SER A 336 -33.05 5.27 -12.77
CA SER A 336 -33.50 6.66 -12.98
C SER A 336 -34.44 6.77 -14.19
N ASP A 337 -34.06 6.21 -15.34
CA ASP A 337 -34.89 6.16 -16.55
C ASP A 337 -36.24 5.46 -16.30
N ARG A 338 -36.22 4.36 -15.53
CA ARG A 338 -37.44 3.61 -15.21
C ARG A 338 -38.35 4.38 -14.26
N ILE A 339 -37.81 5.14 -13.32
CA ILE A 339 -38.59 6.03 -12.46
C ILE A 339 -39.18 7.16 -13.29
N GLN A 340 -38.40 7.79 -14.16
CA GLN A 340 -38.86 8.90 -14.98
C GLN A 340 -39.96 8.48 -15.96
N THR A 341 -39.82 7.33 -16.62
CA THR A 341 -40.87 6.78 -17.49
C THR A 341 -42.15 6.45 -16.74
N VAL A 342 -42.08 5.95 -15.50
CA VAL A 342 -43.27 5.72 -14.66
C VAL A 342 -43.92 7.04 -14.22
N VAL A 343 -43.13 8.08 -13.93
CA VAL A 343 -43.66 9.42 -13.61
C VAL A 343 -44.34 10.05 -14.83
N GLU A 344 -43.74 9.92 -16.02
CA GLU A 344 -44.29 10.45 -17.27
C GLU A 344 -45.55 9.69 -17.73
N GLN A 345 -45.59 8.37 -17.54
CA GLN A 345 -46.77 7.53 -17.84
C GLN A 345 -47.86 7.63 -16.74
N GLY A 346 -47.49 8.04 -15.53
CA GLY A 346 -48.33 8.10 -14.34
C GLY A 346 -49.13 9.40 -14.15
N ALA A 347 -49.04 10.36 -15.07
CA ALA A 347 -49.88 11.57 -15.07
C ALA A 347 -51.28 11.35 -15.65
N SER A 348 -51.72 10.10 -15.83
CA SER A 348 -53.15 9.80 -15.92
C SER A 348 -53.71 9.61 -14.51
N PRO A 349 -54.80 10.30 -14.14
CA PRO A 349 -55.36 10.22 -12.79
C PRO A 349 -55.72 8.78 -12.46
N LEU A 350 -54.98 8.19 -11.52
CA LEU A 350 -55.27 6.87 -11.00
C LEU A 350 -56.68 6.90 -10.36
N PRO A 351 -57.57 5.95 -10.70
CA PRO A 351 -58.86 5.82 -10.04
C PRO A 351 -58.64 5.57 -8.54
N SER A 352 -59.51 6.18 -7.73
CA SER A 352 -59.43 6.37 -6.26
C SER A 352 -59.51 5.09 -5.40
N ARG A 353 -58.87 3.99 -5.81
CA ARG A 353 -58.87 2.74 -5.05
C ARG A 353 -57.66 2.70 -4.11
N ALA A 354 -57.94 2.56 -2.82
CA ALA A 354 -56.95 2.45 -1.76
C ALA A 354 -55.88 1.40 -2.10
N PRO A 355 -54.57 1.69 -1.90
CA PRO A 355 -53.51 0.80 -2.33
C PRO A 355 -53.45 -0.42 -1.40
N ASP A 356 -53.59 -1.61 -1.98
CA ASP A 356 -53.10 -2.84 -1.36
C ASP A 356 -51.57 -2.72 -1.20
N VAL A 357 -51.09 -3.01 0.01
CA VAL A 357 -49.67 -3.00 0.39
C VAL A 357 -48.89 -3.95 -0.52
N VAL A 358 -48.28 -3.40 -1.57
CA VAL A 358 -47.38 -4.16 -2.44
C VAL A 358 -46.11 -4.48 -1.64
N ARG A 359 -46.03 -5.72 -1.15
CA ARG A 359 -44.78 -6.30 -0.65
C ARG A 359 -43.77 -6.29 -1.80
N VAL A 360 -42.83 -5.35 -1.76
CA VAL A 360 -41.64 -5.39 -2.61
C VAL A 360 -40.92 -6.71 -2.32
N PRO A 361 -40.75 -7.62 -3.30
CA PRO A 361 -40.16 -8.93 -3.04
C PRO A 361 -38.70 -8.74 -2.63
N GLY A 362 -38.30 -9.33 -1.50
CA GLY A 362 -36.94 -9.30 -0.91
C GLY A 362 -35.84 -9.91 -1.78
N VAL A 363 -36.10 -10.13 -3.08
CA VAL A 363 -35.19 -10.67 -4.08
C VAL A 363 -34.06 -9.68 -4.41
N ILE A 364 -34.28 -8.36 -4.27
CA ILE A 364 -33.24 -7.35 -4.56
C ILE A 364 -32.13 -7.35 -3.49
N TYR A 365 -32.50 -7.48 -2.20
CA TYR A 365 -31.50 -7.65 -1.13
C TYR A 365 -30.81 -9.02 -1.18
N PHE A 366 -31.52 -10.06 -1.67
CA PHE A 366 -30.95 -11.40 -1.81
C PHE A 366 -29.90 -11.49 -2.92
N LEU A 367 -30.09 -10.83 -4.07
CA LEU A 367 -29.10 -10.82 -5.17
C LEU A 367 -27.82 -10.05 -4.80
N VAL A 368 -27.93 -8.93 -4.07
CA VAL A 368 -26.77 -8.18 -3.56
C VAL A 368 -26.04 -8.97 -2.46
N GLY A 369 -26.77 -9.75 -1.64
CA GLY A 369 -26.21 -10.67 -0.65
C GLY A 369 -25.57 -11.94 -1.26
N MET A 370 -26.09 -12.42 -2.39
CA MET A 370 -25.60 -13.64 -3.05
C MET A 370 -24.32 -13.39 -3.85
N LEU A 371 -24.21 -12.22 -4.51
CA LEU A 371 -22.98 -11.80 -5.21
C LEU A 371 -21.83 -11.50 -4.23
N THR A 372 -22.14 -11.02 -3.02
CA THR A 372 -21.14 -10.86 -1.96
C THR A 372 -20.79 -12.17 -1.25
N GLY A 373 -21.73 -13.12 -1.16
CA GLY A 373 -21.54 -14.43 -0.54
C GLY A 373 -20.84 -15.50 -1.40
N LEU A 374 -20.87 -15.40 -2.74
CA LEU A 374 -20.19 -16.34 -3.63
C LEU A 374 -18.67 -16.16 -3.65
N SER A 375 -18.16 -14.96 -3.32
CA SER A 375 -16.72 -14.70 -3.21
C SER A 375 -16.08 -15.33 -1.97
N THR A 376 -16.86 -15.64 -0.92
CA THR A 376 -16.36 -16.27 0.32
C THR A 376 -16.37 -17.80 0.28
N LYS A 377 -17.16 -18.43 -0.61
CA LYS A 377 -17.30 -19.90 -0.64
C LYS A 377 -16.18 -20.64 -1.40
N ILE A 378 -15.30 -19.94 -2.11
CA ILE A 378 -14.15 -20.58 -2.81
C ILE A 378 -12.94 -20.79 -1.88
N VAL A 379 -12.92 -20.23 -0.66
CA VAL A 379 -11.79 -20.37 0.29
C VAL A 379 -12.02 -21.45 1.37
N HIS A 380 -13.19 -22.11 1.40
CA HIS A 380 -13.43 -23.26 2.28
C HIS A 380 -13.58 -24.56 1.49
N VAL A 381 -12.48 -25.00 0.88
CA VAL A 381 -12.29 -26.42 0.56
C VAL A 381 -11.04 -26.89 1.32
N ARG A 382 -11.29 -27.83 2.24
CA ARG A 382 -10.31 -28.71 2.91
C ARG A 382 -9.64 -28.21 4.19
N LEU A 383 -10.36 -28.27 5.30
CA LEU A 383 -9.79 -28.74 6.58
C LEU A 383 -10.79 -29.67 7.27
N GLY A 384 -10.26 -30.81 7.70
CA GLY A 384 -11.00 -32.03 8.02
C GLY A 384 -11.96 -31.93 9.20
N THR A 385 -12.94 -32.82 9.14
CA THR A 385 -13.90 -33.18 10.17
C THR A 385 -13.20 -33.59 11.47
N SER A 386 -13.26 -32.72 12.48
CA SER A 386 -13.04 -33.11 13.89
C SER A 386 -14.40 -33.21 14.58
N ARG A 387 -14.78 -34.43 14.96
CA ARG A 387 -15.97 -34.76 15.76
C ARG A 387 -15.92 -33.99 17.08
N ARG A 388 -16.96 -33.19 17.36
CA ARG A 388 -17.26 -32.71 18.72
C ARG A 388 -18.29 -33.64 19.37
N PRO A 389 -18.15 -34.01 20.65
CA PRO A 389 -19.10 -34.87 21.36
C PRO A 389 -20.36 -34.10 21.75
N ASP A 390 -21.45 -34.85 21.80
CA ASP A 390 -22.83 -34.46 22.11
C ASP A 390 -23.02 -34.18 23.61
N PRO A 391 -23.42 -32.96 24.04
CA PRO A 391 -23.64 -32.64 25.44
C PRO A 391 -25.13 -32.79 25.79
N ARG A 392 -25.70 -33.98 25.60
CA ARG A 392 -27.01 -34.35 26.15
C ARG A 392 -27.02 -35.81 26.56
N ARG A 393 -26.38 -36.10 27.68
CA ARG A 393 -26.69 -37.28 28.47
C ARG A 393 -26.87 -36.84 29.92
N GLY A 394 -28.14 -36.74 30.30
CA GLY A 394 -28.53 -36.60 31.69
C GLY A 394 -28.18 -37.87 32.44
N ASP A 395 -27.65 -37.71 33.65
CA ASP A 395 -27.68 -38.73 34.67
C ASP A 395 -28.58 -38.20 35.79
N ASP A 396 -29.82 -38.71 35.77
CA ASP A 396 -30.62 -38.93 36.96
C ASP A 396 -30.05 -40.16 37.67
N ARG A 397 -29.77 -40.05 38.98
CA ARG A 397 -29.79 -41.11 40.00
C ARG A 397 -29.45 -40.49 41.36
N SER A 398 -30.45 -40.28 42.22
CA SER A 398 -30.91 -41.21 43.27
C SER A 398 -29.83 -41.47 44.33
N GLU A 399 -29.98 -40.89 45.52
CA GLU A 399 -30.48 -41.56 46.73
C GLU A 399 -29.45 -42.49 47.40
N GLY A 400 -29.22 -42.28 48.71
CA GLY A 400 -28.91 -43.38 49.61
C GLY A 400 -27.81 -43.14 50.65
N ALA A 401 -28.26 -42.93 51.89
CA ALA A 401 -27.61 -43.19 53.20
C ALA A 401 -26.47 -42.28 53.67
#